data_AF-A0A483A549-F1
#
_entry.id   AF-A0A483A549-F1
#
_cell.length_a   1.000
_cell.length_b   1.000
_cell.length_c   1.000
_cell.angle_alpha   90.00
_cell.angle_beta   90.00
_cell.angle_gamma   90.00
#
_symmetry.space_group_name_H-M   'P 1'
#
loop_
_entity.id
_entity.type
_entity.pdbx_description
1 polymer ?
#
loop_
_entity_poly.entity_id
_entity_poly.type
_entity_poly.pdbx_seq_one_letter_code
_entity_poly.pdbx_strand_id
1 'polypeptide(L)'
;MDDDTVTLLNATLTTPCFISSNYHTEVPDLTLENLNKITLFPLSSKDDIDILIVGTGKIGKFLNPQQQVALQQMGIGVESMNNKSACRSFNLLLSDVRLVGLLLL
;
A
#
# COMPACT_ATOMS: atom_id res chain seq x y z
N MET A 1 9.68 10.66 -17.94
CA MET A 1 10.24 10.52 -16.59
C MET A 1 9.20 9.75 -15.81
N ASP A 2 9.31 8.44 -15.97
CA ASP A 2 8.37 7.41 -15.57
C ASP A 2 8.23 7.40 -14.05
N ASP A 3 7.11 7.95 -13.57
CA ASP A 3 6.74 8.00 -12.14
C ASP A 3 6.01 6.71 -11.73
N ASP A 4 5.76 5.82 -12.70
CA ASP A 4 4.94 4.61 -12.58
C ASP A 4 5.76 3.36 -12.23
N THR A 5 7.08 3.46 -12.08
CA THR A 5 7.95 2.32 -11.77
C THR A 5 8.60 2.45 -10.40
N VAL A 6 8.42 1.42 -9.58
CA VAL A 6 8.94 1.31 -8.21
C VAL A 6 10.10 0.33 -8.23
N THR A 7 11.28 0.81 -7.84
CA THR A 7 12.49 -0.04 -7.78
C THR A 7 12.71 -0.51 -6.35
N LEU A 8 12.61 -1.81 -6.15
CA LEU A 8 13.01 -2.52 -4.94
C LEU A 8 14.45 -3.01 -5.08
N LEU A 9 15.05 -3.46 -3.97
CA LEU A 9 16.44 -3.92 -3.93
C LEU A 9 16.74 -5.04 -4.96
N ASN A 10 15.72 -5.84 -5.29
CA ASN A 10 15.82 -7.04 -6.12
C ASN A 10 14.72 -7.15 -7.19
N ALA A 11 13.90 -6.11 -7.40
CA ALA A 11 12.80 -6.14 -8.37
C ALA A 11 12.42 -4.72 -8.85
N THR A 12 11.78 -4.64 -10.01
CA THR A 12 11.13 -3.41 -10.49
C THR A 12 9.66 -3.73 -10.73
N LEU A 13 8.77 -2.93 -10.14
CA LEU A 13 7.32 -3.11 -10.21
C LEU A 13 6.67 -1.89 -10.86
N THR A 14 5.56 -2.12 -11.53
CA THR A 14 4.73 -1.06 -12.11
C THR A 14 3.58 -0.72 -11.17
N THR A 15 3.29 0.56 -10.99
CA THR A 15 2.08 0.99 -10.27
C THR A 15 0.83 0.71 -11.13
N PRO A 16 -0.27 0.22 -10.55
CA PRO A 16 -0.46 -0.03 -9.14
C PRO A 16 0.20 -1.33 -8.64
N CYS A 17 0.89 -1.28 -7.50
CA CYS A 17 1.56 -2.44 -6.90
C CYS A 17 1.40 -2.47 -5.37
N PHE A 18 1.33 -3.68 -4.82
CA PHE A 18 1.35 -3.94 -3.38
C PHE A 18 2.69 -4.56 -2.98
N ILE A 19 3.25 -4.07 -1.87
CA ILE A 19 4.56 -4.45 -1.35
C ILE A 19 4.41 -4.61 0.17
N SER A 20 4.90 -5.70 0.72
CA SER A 20 5.01 -5.94 2.16
C SER A 20 6.42 -6.38 2.50
N SER A 21 6.64 -6.85 3.73
CA SER A 21 7.97 -7.26 4.20
C SER A 21 8.53 -8.43 3.38
N ASN A 22 7.69 -9.41 3.04
CA ASN A 22 8.12 -10.63 2.35
C ASN A 22 7.39 -10.91 1.03
N TYR A 23 6.44 -10.07 0.64
CA TYR A 23 5.62 -10.28 -0.54
C TYR A 23 5.50 -9.00 -1.37
N HIS A 24 5.48 -9.12 -2.68
CA HIS A 24 5.14 -8.02 -3.56
C HIS A 24 4.41 -8.55 -4.80
N THR A 25 3.49 -7.75 -5.32
CA THR A 25 2.74 -8.09 -6.53
C THR A 25 2.22 -6.83 -7.20
N GLU A 26 2.13 -6.86 -8.52
CA GLU A 26 1.39 -5.86 -9.27
C GLU A 26 -0.11 -6.11 -9.10
N VAL A 27 -0.88 -5.02 -9.03
CA VAL A 27 -2.34 -5.02 -8.82
C VAL A 27 -3.00 -4.03 -9.78
N PRO A 28 -2.94 -4.29 -11.10
CA PRO A 28 -3.41 -3.35 -12.13
C PRO A 28 -4.88 -2.97 -12.00
N ASP A 29 -5.70 -3.87 -11.43
CA ASP A 29 -7.12 -3.64 -11.21
C ASP A 29 -7.43 -2.86 -9.93
N LEU A 30 -6.46 -2.57 -9.06
CA LEU A 30 -6.66 -1.90 -7.78
C LEU A 30 -6.47 -0.39 -7.94
N THR A 31 -7.48 0.37 -7.51
CA THR A 31 -7.50 1.82 -7.55
C THR A 31 -7.92 2.37 -6.19
N LEU A 32 -7.78 3.68 -6.00
CA LEU A 32 -8.17 4.32 -4.75
C LEU A 32 -9.67 4.14 -4.46
N GLU A 33 -10.50 4.08 -5.48
CA GLU A 33 -11.96 4.00 -5.35
C GLU A 33 -12.43 2.58 -5.03
N ASN A 34 -11.72 1.56 -5.52
CA ASN A 34 -12.08 0.16 -5.28
C ASN A 34 -11.28 -0.50 -4.15
N LEU A 35 -10.46 0.27 -3.44
CA LEU A 35 -9.74 -0.18 -2.25
C LEU A 35 -10.74 -0.48 -1.12
N ASN A 36 -10.93 -1.76 -0.81
CA ASN A 36 -11.87 -2.24 0.19
C ASN A 36 -11.40 -3.58 0.77
N LYS A 37 -12.22 -4.18 1.66
CA LYS A 37 -11.87 -5.46 2.29
C LYS A 37 -11.65 -6.58 1.28
N ILE A 38 -12.45 -6.64 0.21
CA ILE A 38 -12.41 -7.73 -0.79
C ILE A 38 -11.11 -7.65 -1.60
N THR A 39 -10.70 -6.44 -1.98
CA THR A 39 -9.46 -6.24 -2.74
C THR A 39 -8.21 -6.38 -1.86
N LEU A 40 -8.29 -5.98 -0.58
CA LEU A 40 -7.17 -6.07 0.35
C LEU A 40 -6.98 -7.48 0.95
N PHE A 41 -8.06 -8.20 1.24
CA PHE A 41 -8.02 -9.52 1.87
C PHE A 41 -7.05 -10.52 1.22
N PRO A 42 -7.02 -10.71 -0.12
CA PRO A 42 -6.07 -11.63 -0.73
C PRO A 42 -4.62 -11.17 -0.58
N LEU A 43 -4.36 -9.87 -0.44
CA LEU A 43 -3.02 -9.31 -0.25
C LEU A 43 -2.56 -9.49 1.20
N SER A 44 -3.41 -9.12 2.17
CA SER A 44 -3.14 -9.30 3.60
C SER A 44 -3.10 -10.78 4.02
N SER A 45 -3.66 -11.68 3.21
CA SER A 45 -3.54 -13.13 3.44
C SER A 45 -2.20 -13.71 2.98
N LYS A 46 -1.40 -12.97 2.20
CA LYS A 46 -0.07 -13.41 1.73
C LYS A 46 1.03 -13.10 2.74
N ASP A 47 0.88 -12.00 3.48
CA ASP A 47 1.82 -11.52 4.48
C ASP A 47 1.02 -10.70 5.49
N ASP A 48 1.21 -10.95 6.78
CA ASP A 48 0.48 -10.22 7.83
C ASP A 48 0.88 -8.74 7.83
N ILE A 49 -0.13 -7.86 7.81
CA ILE A 49 0.04 -6.41 7.87
C ILE A 49 -0.92 -5.83 8.90
N ASP A 50 -0.40 -4.95 9.77
CA ASP A 50 -1.20 -4.16 10.72
C ASP A 50 -1.40 -2.73 10.21
N ILE A 51 -0.51 -2.26 9.34
CA ILE A 51 -0.53 -0.91 8.78
C ILE A 51 -0.42 -1.00 7.27
N LEU A 52 -1.33 -0.33 6.55
CA LEU A 52 -1.28 -0.16 5.11
C LEU A 52 -1.06 1.32 4.78
N ILE A 53 0.06 1.62 4.12
CA ILE A 53 0.32 2.93 3.56
C ILE A 53 -0.11 2.92 2.09
N VAL A 54 -0.96 3.87 1.70
CA VAL A 54 -1.44 4.03 0.33
C VAL A 54 -0.80 5.27 -0.29
N GLY A 55 0.12 5.07 -1.23
CA GLY A 55 0.62 6.11 -2.12
C GLY A 55 -0.36 6.34 -3.26
N THR A 56 -0.84 7.56 -3.44
CA THR A 56 -1.85 7.92 -4.45
C THR A 56 -1.27 8.67 -5.64
N GLY A 57 0.00 8.41 -5.99
CA GLY A 57 0.75 9.13 -7.02
C GLY A 57 1.46 10.37 -6.49
N LYS A 58 1.63 11.37 -7.37
CA LYS A 58 2.29 12.66 -7.07
C LYS A 58 1.56 13.50 -6.03
N ILE A 59 0.24 13.37 -5.97
CA ILE A 59 -0.63 14.16 -5.09
C ILE A 59 -1.27 13.20 -4.10
N GLY A 60 -1.13 13.51 -2.80
CA GLY A 60 -1.82 12.77 -1.75
C GLY A 60 -3.33 12.97 -1.87
N LYS A 61 -4.06 11.87 -2.01
CA LYS A 61 -5.52 11.81 -1.96
C LYS A 61 -5.93 11.08 -0.69
N PHE A 62 -7.00 11.54 -0.07
CA PHE A 62 -7.56 10.88 1.11
C PHE A 62 -8.42 9.70 0.69
N LEU A 63 -8.34 8.61 1.46
CA LEU A 63 -9.34 7.55 1.37
C LEU A 63 -10.70 8.08 1.85
N ASN A 64 -11.77 7.51 1.32
CA ASN A 64 -13.09 7.79 1.85
C ASN A 64 -13.19 7.25 3.30
N PRO A 65 -13.86 7.96 4.22
CA PRO A 65 -13.99 7.51 5.62
C PRO A 65 -14.59 6.11 5.75
N GLN A 66 -15.51 5.74 4.86
CA GLN A 66 -16.09 4.40 4.81
C GLN A 66 -15.05 3.31 4.51
N GLN A 67 -14.10 3.59 3.61
CA GLN A 67 -13.01 2.66 3.30
C GLN A 67 -12.08 2.52 4.51
N GLN A 68 -11.71 3.64 5.14
CA GLN A 68 -10.86 3.63 6.34
C GLN A 68 -11.51 2.81 7.47
N VAL A 69 -12.79 3.04 7.76
CA VAL A 69 -13.51 2.28 8.80
C VAL A 69 -13.60 0.80 8.43
N ALA A 70 -13.88 0.47 7.16
CA ALA A 70 -13.93 -0.91 6.72
C ALA A 70 -12.57 -1.60 6.93
N LEU A 71 -11.46 -0.98 6.52
CA LEU A 71 -10.13 -1.58 6.66
C LEU A 71 -9.68 -1.68 8.13
N GLN A 72 -10.01 -0.68 8.96
CA GLN A 72 -9.77 -0.74 10.41
C GLN A 72 -10.52 -1.87 11.10
N GLN A 73 -11.74 -2.21 10.64
CA GLN A 73 -12.45 -3.39 11.16
C GLN A 73 -11.78 -4.72 10.82
N MET A 74 -10.83 -4.75 9.88
CA MET A 74 -9.97 -5.92 9.64
C MET A 74 -8.75 -5.96 10.57
N GLY A 75 -8.58 -4.96 11.44
CA GLY A 75 -7.37 -4.79 12.25
C GLY A 75 -6.25 -4.02 11.53
N ILE A 76 -6.51 -3.50 10.32
CA ILE A 76 -5.48 -2.84 9.50
C ILE A 76 -5.67 -1.33 9.56
N GLY A 77 -4.69 -0.63 10.13
CA GLY A 77 -4.61 0.84 10.10
C GLY A 77 -4.24 1.32 8.70
N VAL A 78 -4.97 2.30 8.15
CA VAL A 78 -4.74 2.76 6.77
C VAL A 78 -4.45 4.26 6.73
N GLU A 79 -3.34 4.61 6.09
CA GLU A 79 -2.91 5.99 5.85
C GLU A 79 -2.72 6.23 4.35
N SER A 80 -3.11 7.40 3.86
CA SER A 80 -2.84 7.78 2.47
C SER A 80 -2.04 9.05 2.33
N MET A 81 -1.13 9.03 1.36
CA MET A 81 -0.18 10.12 1.11
C MET A 81 0.34 10.05 -0.33
N ASN A 82 1.21 10.97 -0.73
CA ASN A 82 1.88 10.86 -2.02
C ASN A 82 2.91 9.71 -2.02
N ASN A 83 3.29 9.20 -3.20
CA ASN A 83 4.19 8.05 -3.35
C ASN A 83 5.54 8.27 -2.67
N LYS A 84 6.10 9.48 -2.74
CA LYS A 84 7.41 9.80 -2.12
C LYS A 84 7.36 9.68 -0.59
N SER A 85 6.33 10.22 0.04
CA SER A 85 6.12 10.09 1.48
C SER A 85 5.80 8.64 1.85
N ALA A 86 5.00 7.95 1.03
CA ALA A 86 4.59 6.57 1.28
C ALA A 86 5.81 5.63 1.33
N CYS A 87 6.68 5.69 0.32
CA CYS A 87 7.91 4.90 0.29
C CYS A 87 8.82 5.19 1.50
N ARG A 88 8.92 6.46 1.91
CA ARG A 88 9.73 6.84 3.09
C ARG A 88 9.16 6.26 4.37
N SER A 89 7.85 6.40 4.59
CA SER A 89 7.16 5.86 5.77
C SER A 89 7.23 4.33 5.81
N PHE A 90 7.05 3.67 4.66
CA PHE A 90 7.21 2.23 4.55
C PHE A 90 8.61 1.78 4.96
N ASN A 91 9.67 2.40 4.42
CA ASN A 91 11.04 2.03 4.77
C ASN A 91 11.35 2.25 6.26
N LEU A 92 10.78 3.31 6.87
CA LEU A 92 10.91 3.56 8.30
C LEU A 92 10.21 2.47 9.13
N LEU A 93 8.96 2.13 8.82
CA LEU A 93 8.20 1.11 9.55
C LEU A 93 8.76 -0.30 9.34
N LEU A 94 9.23 -0.59 8.13
CA LEU A 94 9.92 -1.84 7.81
C LEU A 94 11.19 -2.01 8.63
N SER A 95 11.95 -0.92 8.82
CA SER A 95 13.15 -0.91 9.67
C SER A 95 12.82 -1.07 11.16
N ASP A 96 11.62 -0.66 11.58
CA ASP A 96 11.09 -0.84 12.95
C ASP A 96 10.47 -2.23 13.15
N VAL A 97 10.65 -3.16 12.20
CA VAL A 97 10.15 -4.55 12.22
C VAL A 97 8.63 -4.61 12.42
N ARG A 98 7.91 -3.61 11.89
CA ARG A 98 6.44 -3.59 11.91
C ARG A 98 5.88 -4.34 10.71
N LEU A 99 4.70 -4.92 10.93
CA LEU A 99 3.89 -5.53 9.89
C LEU A 99 3.26 -4.43 9.03
N VAL A 100 4.01 -3.96 8.03
CA VAL A 100 3.61 -2.85 7.15
C VAL A 100 3.44 -3.32 5.72
N GLY A 101 2.33 -2.89 5.10
CA GLY A 101 2.09 -2.96 3.67
C GLY A 101 2.17 -1.57 3.03
N LEU A 102 2.62 -1.53 1.79
CA LEU A 102 2.69 -0.36 0.93
C LEU A 102 1.92 -0.68 -0.35
N LEU A 103 0.88 0.11 -0.60
CA LEU A 103 0.13 0.09 -1.85
C LEU A 103 0.45 1.39 -2.60
N LEU A 104 1.03 1.29 -3.80
CA LEU A 104 1.27 2.44 -4.66
C LEU A 104 0.29 2.39 -5.82
N LEU A 105 -0.38 3.51 -6.07
CA LEU A 105 -1.34 3.73 -7.15
C LEU A 105 -0.80 4.76 -8.15
#